data_AF-A0A7K6T5I7-F1
#
_entry.id   AF-A0A7K6T5I7-F1
#
_cell.length_a   1.000
_cell.length_b   1.000
_cell.length_c   1.000
_cell.angle_alpha   90.00
_cell.angle_beta   90.00
_cell.angle_gamma   90.00
#
_symmetry.space_group_name_H-M   'P 1'
#
loop_
_entity.id
_entity.type
_entity.pdbx_description
1 polymer ?
#
loop_
_entity_poly.entity_id
_entity_poly.type
_entity_poly.pdbx_seq_one_letter_code
_entity_poly.pdbx_strand_id
1 'polypeptide(L)'
;MRTLIIFTLLAVLVMIATCYESHESMESHEYLNPFINRRRANGFMQADTRLEGISQERLRERIKAPYERQREICEDYYPCELYAFRHGYAAAYKHYFGRRRTK
;
A
#
# COMPACT_ATOMS: atom_id res chain seq x y z
N MET A 1 26.69 -29.28 19.93
CA MET A 1 25.87 -29.82 18.81
C MET A 1 24.38 -29.78 19.11
N ARG A 2 23.92 -30.43 20.19
CA ARG A 2 22.48 -30.55 20.52
C ARG A 2 21.78 -29.21 20.81
N THR A 3 22.47 -28.27 21.46
CA THR A 3 21.96 -26.90 21.73
C THR A 3 21.80 -26.10 20.45
N LEU A 4 22.78 -26.18 19.53
CA LEU A 4 22.72 -25.53 18.22
C LEU A 4 21.53 -26.07 17.40
N ILE A 5 21.30 -27.38 17.43
CA ILE A 5 20.16 -28.01 16.76
C ILE A 5 18.83 -27.45 17.30
N ILE A 6 18.70 -27.31 18.62
CA ILE A 6 17.48 -26.75 19.25
C ILE A 6 17.25 -25.30 18.82
N PHE A 7 18.30 -24.47 18.79
CA PHE A 7 18.19 -23.09 18.33
C PHE A 7 17.81 -22.99 16.84
N THR A 8 18.37 -23.85 16.00
CA THR A 8 18.01 -23.89 14.57
C THR A 8 16.55 -24.30 14.36
N LEU A 9 16.05 -25.27 15.12
CA LEU A 9 14.65 -25.70 15.02
C LEU A 9 13.68 -24.60 15.49
N LEU A 10 14.02 -23.90 16.57
CA LEU A 10 13.24 -22.74 17.04
C LEU A 10 13.20 -21.62 16.00
N ALA A 11 14.34 -21.30 15.39
CA ALA A 11 14.40 -20.27 14.35
C ALA A 11 13.53 -20.63 13.12
N VAL A 12 13.57 -21.88 12.68
CA VAL A 12 12.74 -22.36 11.57
C VAL A 12 11.25 -22.30 11.92
N LEU A 13 10.87 -22.69 13.14
CA LEU A 13 9.48 -22.61 13.59
C LEU A 13 8.95 -21.18 13.63
N VAL A 14 9.76 -20.23 14.11
CA VAL A 14 9.40 -18.80 14.12
C VAL A 14 9.21 -18.28 12.70
N MET A 15 10.12 -18.61 11.77
CA MET A 15 10.00 -18.22 10.37
C MET A 15 8.74 -18.78 9.70
N ILE A 16 8.40 -20.05 9.96
CA ILE A 16 7.17 -20.64 9.42
C ILE A 16 5.94 -19.92 9.99
N ALA A 17 5.91 -19.64 11.29
CA ALA A 17 4.78 -18.97 11.93
C ALA A 17 4.59 -17.52 11.45
N THR A 18 5.66 -16.79 11.14
CA THR A 18 5.55 -15.39 10.69
C THR A 18 5.41 -15.25 9.18
N CYS A 19 5.92 -16.20 8.39
CA CYS A 19 5.84 -16.15 6.92
C CYS A 19 4.63 -16.90 6.32
N TYR A 20 3.94 -17.75 7.09
CA TYR A 20 2.76 -18.45 6.59
C TYR A 20 1.54 -17.51 6.43
N GLU A 21 1.52 -16.39 7.17
CA GLU A 21 0.40 -15.44 7.16
C GLU A 21 0.62 -14.25 6.20
N SER A 22 1.68 -14.23 5.38
CA SER A 22 1.85 -13.17 4.36
C SER A 22 0.96 -13.43 3.14
N HIS A 23 -0.36 -13.44 3.38
CA HIS A 23 -1.42 -13.32 2.37
C HIS A 23 -1.49 -11.92 1.74
N GLU A 24 -0.49 -11.05 1.93
CA GLU A 24 -0.45 -9.68 1.39
C GLU A 24 -0.44 -9.61 -0.14
N SER A 25 -0.21 -10.74 -0.84
CA SER A 25 -0.11 -10.79 -2.30
C SER A 25 -1.11 -11.73 -2.98
N MET A 26 -2.14 -12.21 -2.25
CA MET A 26 -3.24 -12.91 -2.91
C MET A 26 -4.20 -11.89 -3.52
N GLU A 27 -3.69 -11.22 -4.55
CA GLU A 27 -4.43 -10.35 -5.45
C GLU A 27 -5.55 -11.19 -6.08
N SER A 28 -6.75 -10.97 -5.56
CA SER A 28 -8.05 -11.50 -5.98
C SER A 28 -8.20 -13.03 -6.18
N HIS A 29 -8.99 -13.67 -5.31
CA HIS A 29 -9.61 -14.99 -5.57
C HIS A 29 -10.63 -14.97 -6.73
N GLU A 30 -10.41 -14.16 -7.76
CA GLU A 30 -11.33 -13.98 -8.89
C GLU A 30 -11.08 -14.98 -10.03
N TYR A 31 -10.11 -15.89 -9.89
CA TYR A 31 -9.75 -16.86 -10.94
C TYR A 31 -10.91 -17.78 -11.36
N LEU A 32 -11.82 -18.12 -10.44
CA LEU A 32 -12.90 -19.07 -10.72
C LEU A 32 -14.20 -18.41 -11.23
N ASN A 33 -14.42 -17.12 -10.95
CA ASN A 33 -15.62 -16.37 -11.36
C ASN A 33 -15.31 -14.87 -11.46
N PRO A 34 -14.65 -14.41 -12.54
CA PRO A 34 -14.29 -13.00 -12.71
C PRO A 34 -15.52 -12.10 -12.92
N PHE A 35 -16.67 -12.68 -13.30
CA PHE A 35 -17.89 -11.94 -13.57
C PHE A 35 -18.88 -12.08 -12.43
N ILE A 36 -19.21 -10.93 -11.84
CA ILE A 36 -20.21 -10.85 -10.78
C ILE A 36 -21.61 -10.81 -11.39
N ASN A 37 -22.58 -11.49 -10.77
CA ASN A 37 -23.95 -11.49 -11.29
C ASN A 37 -24.62 -10.11 -11.16
N ARG A 38 -25.65 -9.83 -11.98
CA ARG A 38 -26.33 -8.52 -12.02
C ARG A 38 -26.87 -8.07 -10.66
N ARG A 39 -27.39 -8.99 -9.84
CA ARG A 39 -27.95 -8.67 -8.51
C ARG A 39 -26.86 -8.19 -7.55
N ARG A 40 -25.71 -8.85 -7.58
CA ARG A 40 -24.56 -8.55 -6.72
C ARG A 40 -23.82 -7.31 -7.22
N ALA A 41 -23.69 -7.11 -8.54
CA ALA A 41 -23.21 -5.86 -9.14
C ALA A 41 -24.03 -4.64 -8.70
N ASN A 42 -25.37 -4.79 -8.65
CA ASN A 42 -26.26 -3.70 -8.28
C ASN A 42 -26.09 -3.25 -6.82
N GLY A 43 -25.64 -4.15 -5.93
CA GLY A 43 -25.28 -3.80 -4.55
C GLY A 43 -24.06 -2.89 -4.44
N PHE A 44 -23.05 -3.05 -5.33
CA PHE A 44 -21.89 -2.15 -5.39
C PHE A 44 -22.22 -0.80 -6.03
N MET A 45 -23.20 -0.76 -6.93
CA MET A 45 -23.62 0.45 -7.64
C MET A 45 -24.69 1.26 -6.92
N GLN A 46 -25.07 0.86 -5.70
CA GLN A 46 -26.14 1.52 -4.94
C GLN A 46 -25.81 2.99 -4.72
N ALA A 47 -26.71 3.89 -5.11
CA ALA A 47 -26.43 5.32 -5.18
C ALA A 47 -26.11 5.93 -3.79
N ASP A 48 -26.72 5.41 -2.74
CA ASP A 48 -26.54 5.91 -1.37
C ASP A 48 -25.13 5.61 -0.83
N THR A 49 -24.64 4.37 -1.01
CA THR A 49 -23.27 3.98 -0.62
C THR A 49 -22.23 4.66 -1.50
N ARG A 50 -22.56 4.94 -2.76
CA ARG A 50 -21.70 5.69 -3.68
C ARG A 50 -21.50 7.13 -3.22
N LEU A 51 -22.55 7.82 -2.76
CA LEU A 51 -22.42 9.20 -2.29
C LEU A 51 -21.59 9.26 -1.00
N GLU A 52 -21.81 8.31 -0.09
CA GLU A 52 -21.02 8.18 1.13
C GLU A 52 -19.55 7.91 0.81
N GLY A 53 -19.25 6.94 -0.07
CA GLY A 53 -17.89 6.64 -0.51
C GLY A 53 -17.20 7.86 -1.14
N ILE A 54 -17.87 8.59 -2.03
CA ILE A 54 -17.33 9.83 -2.64
C ILE A 54 -17.05 10.88 -1.55
N SER A 55 -17.94 11.03 -0.56
CA SER A 55 -17.75 11.99 0.52
C SER A 55 -16.59 11.63 1.44
N GLN A 56 -16.43 10.34 1.77
CA GLN A 56 -15.34 9.82 2.59
C GLN A 56 -14.00 9.97 1.87
N GLU A 57 -13.97 9.71 0.56
CA GLU A 57 -12.77 9.88 -0.26
C GLU A 57 -12.33 11.35 -0.34
N ARG A 58 -13.26 12.29 -0.58
CA ARG A 58 -12.96 13.72 -0.51
C ARG A 58 -12.47 14.16 0.87
N LEU A 59 -13.04 13.61 1.94
CA LEU A 59 -12.59 13.90 3.30
C LEU A 59 -11.17 13.37 3.52
N ARG A 60 -10.87 12.16 3.05
CA ARG A 60 -9.53 11.54 3.08
C ARG A 60 -8.51 12.39 2.33
N GLU A 61 -8.86 12.89 1.14
CA GLU A 61 -8.00 13.80 0.37
C GLU A 61 -7.71 15.11 1.11
N ARG A 62 -8.70 15.66 1.83
CA ARG A 62 -8.53 16.88 2.62
C ARG A 62 -7.67 16.67 3.88
N ILE A 63 -7.85 15.54 4.56
CA ILE A 63 -7.15 15.21 5.82
C ILE A 63 -5.78 14.56 5.57
N LYS A 64 -5.42 14.33 4.30
CA LYS A 64 -4.17 13.72 3.85
C LYS A 64 -2.95 14.27 4.57
N ALA A 65 -2.13 13.37 5.11
CA ALA A 65 -0.95 13.75 5.85
C ALA A 65 0.09 14.43 4.94
N PRO A 66 0.93 15.35 5.46
CA PRO A 66 1.90 16.05 4.64
C PRO A 66 2.91 15.11 3.96
N TYR A 67 3.30 14.01 4.61
CA TYR A 67 4.20 13.01 4.01
C TYR A 67 3.54 12.22 2.87
N GLU A 68 2.23 11.95 2.98
CA GLU A 68 1.45 11.26 1.96
C GLU A 68 1.31 12.13 0.71
N ARG A 69 1.04 13.43 0.90
CA ARG A 69 1.07 14.41 -0.19
C ARG A 69 2.43 14.52 -0.87
N GLN A 70 3.52 14.49 -0.09
CA GLN A 70 4.88 14.52 -0.65
C GLN A 70 5.19 13.27 -1.46
N ARG A 71 4.71 12.10 -1.01
CA ARG A 71 4.83 10.85 -1.74
C ARG A 71 4.09 10.92 -3.07
N GLU A 72 2.83 11.39 -3.07
CA GLU A 72 2.05 11.53 -4.31
C GLU A 72 2.73 12.45 -5.32
N ILE A 73 3.23 13.61 -4.89
CA ILE A 73 4.00 14.51 -5.76
C ILE A 73 5.24 13.82 -6.36
N CYS A 74 5.87 12.92 -5.61
CA CYS A 74 7.04 12.18 -6.08
C CYS A 74 6.66 11.05 -7.05
N GLU A 75 5.52 10.39 -6.84
CA GLU A 75 4.96 9.37 -7.75
C GLU A 75 4.52 10.00 -9.09
N ASP A 76 3.95 11.22 -9.06
CA ASP A 76 3.59 11.98 -10.27
C ASP A 76 4.80 12.42 -11.11
N TYR A 77 6.02 12.40 -10.54
CA TYR A 77 7.25 12.80 -11.23
C TYR A 77 8.21 11.62 -11.34
N TYR A 78 8.18 10.94 -12.49
CA TYR A 78 8.94 9.73 -12.76
C TYR A 78 10.41 9.72 -12.31
N PRO A 79 11.21 10.80 -12.47
CA PRO A 79 12.58 10.82 -11.92
C PRO A 79 12.65 10.79 -10.39
N CYS A 80 11.67 11.38 -9.69
CA CYS A 80 11.56 11.28 -8.23
C CYS A 80 11.14 9.86 -7.81
N GLU A 81 10.15 9.29 -8.47
CA GLU A 81 9.71 7.91 -8.23
C GLU A 81 10.88 6.90 -8.39
N LEU A 82 11.62 6.99 -9.49
CA LEU A 82 12.78 6.12 -9.75
C LEU A 82 13.86 6.24 -8.67
N TYR A 83 14.10 7.46 -8.19
CA TYR A 83 15.06 7.71 -7.11
C TYR A 83 14.52 7.24 -5.75
N ALA A 84 13.21 7.34 -5.51
CA ALA A 84 12.55 6.89 -4.30
C ALA A 84 12.67 5.37 -4.11
N PHE A 85 12.67 4.58 -5.19
CA PHE A 85 12.90 3.14 -5.11
C PHE A 85 14.24 2.77 -4.45
N ARG A 86 15.26 3.63 -4.56
CA ARG A 86 16.59 3.36 -4.00
C ARG A 86 16.86 4.09 -2.69
N HIS A 87 16.31 5.29 -2.52
CA HIS A 87 16.66 6.19 -1.41
C HIS A 87 15.47 6.53 -0.50
N GLY A 88 14.28 6.07 -0.83
CA GLY A 88 13.04 6.38 -0.13
C GLY A 88 12.42 7.73 -0.53
N TYR A 89 11.11 7.84 -0.36
CA TYR A 89 10.32 9.00 -0.78
C TYR A 89 10.74 10.31 -0.11
N ALA A 90 11.10 10.29 1.19
CA ALA A 90 11.51 11.51 1.89
C ALA A 90 12.81 12.10 1.32
N ALA A 91 13.79 11.25 0.99
CA ALA A 91 15.04 11.68 0.38
C ALA A 91 14.84 12.11 -1.08
N ALA A 92 14.04 11.37 -1.84
CA ALA A 92 13.69 11.70 -3.22
C ALA A 92 12.96 13.05 -3.32
N TYR A 93 11.93 13.25 -2.50
CA TYR A 93 11.18 14.49 -2.46
C TYR A 93 12.09 15.67 -2.13
N LYS A 94 12.99 15.53 -1.14
CA LYS A 94 13.96 16.57 -0.80
C LYS A 94 14.95 16.84 -1.94
N HIS A 95 15.39 15.80 -2.67
CA HIS A 95 16.33 15.92 -3.78
C HIS A 95 15.75 16.76 -4.93
N TYR A 96 14.51 16.47 -5.34
CA TYR A 96 13.86 17.13 -6.49
C TYR A 96 13.07 18.39 -6.13
N PHE A 97 12.36 18.39 -4.99
CA PHE A 97 11.44 19.46 -4.60
C PHE A 97 11.91 20.28 -3.37
N GLY A 98 12.98 19.84 -2.69
CA GLY A 98 13.50 20.53 -1.50
C GLY A 98 14.20 21.86 -1.79
N ARG A 99 14.49 22.20 -3.05
CA ARG A 99 15.25 23.41 -3.45
C ARG A 99 14.42 24.70 -3.60
N ARG A 100 13.16 24.74 -3.16
CA ARG A 100 12.33 25.97 -3.16
C ARG A 100 11.66 26.24 -1.82
N ARG A 101 12.45 26.65 -0.82
CA ARG A 101 11.99 27.47 0.32
C ARG A 101 13.08 28.46 0.73
N THR A 102 13.52 29.30 -0.20
CA THR A 102 14.11 30.60 0.15
C THR A 102 13.15 31.65 -0.38
N LYS A 103 12.31 32.16 0.52
CA LYS A 103 11.64 33.44 0.36
C LYS A 103 12.39 34.42 1.24
#